data_AF-A0A6G8IRP9-F1
#
_entry.id   AF-A0A6G8IRP9-F1
#
_cell.length_a   1.000
_cell.length_b   1.000
_cell.length_c   1.000
_cell.angle_alpha   90.00
_cell.angle_beta   90.00
_cell.angle_gamma   90.00
#
_symmetry.space_group_name_H-M   'P 1'
#
loop_
_entity.id
_entity.type
_entity.pdbx_description
1 polymer ?
#
loop_
_entity_poly.entity_id
_entity_poly.type
_entity_poly.pdbx_seq_one_letter_code
_entity_poly.pdbx_strand_id
1 'polypeptide(L)'
;LKEIGYLLDEPADFQITTSGVDTEITTTAGPQLVVPVLNARFAINASNARWGSLYDALYGTDAIPETDGAEKGSSYNKVRGDKVIAFARDFLDEALPLSSGSHVGTTGYVVDAASLTVTLADGSTVGLK
;
A
#
# COMPACT_ATOMS: atom_id res chain seq x y z
N LEU A 1 -15.50 -28.97 -31.05
CA LEU A 1 -15.22 -29.04 -29.59
C LEU A 1 -16.39 -29.61 -28.80
N LYS A 2 -17.63 -29.11 -28.97
CA LYS A 2 -18.82 -29.78 -28.41
C LYS A 2 -18.99 -31.22 -28.92
N GLU A 3 -18.81 -31.43 -30.22
CA GLU A 3 -18.89 -32.75 -30.88
C GLU A 3 -17.88 -33.78 -30.35
N ILE A 4 -16.73 -33.31 -29.86
CA ILE A 4 -15.70 -34.16 -29.26
C ILE A 4 -15.77 -34.17 -27.72
N GLY A 5 -16.83 -33.60 -27.14
CA GLY A 5 -17.06 -33.56 -25.70
C GLY A 5 -16.13 -32.64 -24.89
N TYR A 6 -15.32 -31.80 -25.54
CA TYR A 6 -14.41 -30.89 -24.84
C TYR A 6 -15.15 -29.69 -24.24
N LEU A 7 -16.12 -29.14 -24.97
CA LEU A 7 -16.93 -28.01 -24.53
C LEU A 7 -18.31 -28.53 -24.11
N LEU A 8 -18.60 -28.40 -22.82
CA LEU A 8 -19.89 -28.78 -22.23
C LEU A 8 -20.89 -27.62 -22.32
N ASP A 9 -22.16 -27.92 -22.06
CA ASP A 9 -23.17 -26.88 -21.87
C ASP A 9 -22.99 -26.19 -20.51
N GLU A 10 -23.37 -24.92 -20.47
CA GLU A 10 -23.27 -24.11 -19.26
C GLU A 10 -24.25 -24.62 -18.19
N PRO A 11 -23.82 -24.76 -16.92
CA PRO A 11 -24.72 -25.12 -15.84
C PRO A 11 -25.74 -24.00 -15.58
N ALA A 12 -26.86 -24.35 -14.94
CA ALA A 12 -27.82 -23.36 -14.48
C ALA A 12 -27.20 -22.44 -13.40
N ASP A 13 -27.74 -21.22 -13.28
CA ASP A 13 -27.32 -20.25 -12.27
C ASP A 13 -27.42 -20.82 -10.85
N PHE A 14 -26.39 -20.57 -10.05
CA PHE A 14 -26.34 -20.91 -8.63
C PHE A 14 -25.47 -19.89 -7.87
N GLN A 15 -25.47 -19.99 -6.54
CA GLN A 15 -24.58 -19.21 -5.67
C GLN A 15 -23.68 -20.17 -4.90
N ILE A 16 -22.40 -19.80 -4.74
CA ILE A 16 -21.47 -20.58 -3.93
C ILE A 16 -21.86 -20.51 -2.44
N THR A 17 -21.63 -21.60 -1.71
CA THR A 17 -21.99 -21.73 -0.28
C THR A 17 -20.78 -21.93 0.63
N THR A 18 -19.57 -21.63 0.14
CA THR A 18 -18.32 -21.83 0.87
C THR A 18 -18.30 -21.01 2.17
N SER A 19 -17.92 -21.64 3.28
CA SER A 19 -17.89 -21.03 4.61
C SER A 19 -16.58 -21.31 5.34
N GLY A 20 -16.26 -20.52 6.37
CA GLY A 20 -15.03 -20.70 7.17
C GLY A 20 -13.75 -20.26 6.45
N VAL A 21 -13.87 -19.28 5.55
CA VAL A 21 -12.76 -18.72 4.77
C VAL A 21 -12.29 -17.41 5.41
N ASP A 22 -10.97 -17.23 5.51
CA ASP A 22 -10.35 -16.05 6.11
C ASP A 22 -10.71 -14.72 5.41
N THR A 23 -10.60 -13.62 6.15
CA THR A 23 -10.95 -12.27 5.69
C THR A 23 -10.06 -11.76 4.56
N GLU A 24 -8.80 -12.19 4.54
CA GLU A 24 -7.81 -11.90 3.51
C GLU A 24 -8.21 -12.47 2.14
N ILE A 25 -9.12 -13.46 2.10
CA ILE A 25 -9.64 -14.05 0.86
C ILE A 25 -11.05 -13.54 0.55
N THR A 26 -11.88 -13.28 1.56
CA THR A 26 -13.32 -13.00 1.38
C THR A 26 -13.68 -11.52 1.26
N THR A 27 -12.93 -10.63 1.90
CA THR A 27 -13.36 -9.23 2.10
C THR A 27 -12.26 -8.20 1.85
N THR A 28 -10.99 -8.58 2.01
CA THR A 28 -9.87 -7.67 1.74
C THR A 28 -9.43 -7.81 0.29
N ALA A 29 -9.57 -6.75 -0.51
CA ALA A 29 -8.94 -6.68 -1.82
C ALA A 29 -7.49 -6.22 -1.68
N GLY A 30 -6.55 -6.97 -2.26
CA GLY A 30 -5.13 -6.63 -2.19
C GLY A 30 -4.22 -7.53 -3.01
N PRO A 31 -2.90 -7.28 -2.99
CA PRO A 31 -1.93 -8.08 -3.74
C PRO A 31 -1.81 -9.51 -3.23
N GLN A 32 -1.52 -10.46 -4.14
CA GLN A 32 -1.16 -11.84 -3.81
C GLN A 32 0.24 -12.15 -4.34
N LEU A 33 1.16 -12.53 -3.45
CA LEU A 33 2.54 -12.86 -3.80
C LEU A 33 2.69 -14.36 -4.07
N VAL A 34 3.44 -14.72 -5.13
CA VAL A 34 3.79 -16.09 -5.47
C VAL A 34 5.30 -16.25 -5.44
N VAL A 35 5.77 -17.32 -4.78
CA VAL A 35 7.19 -17.53 -4.46
C VAL A 35 7.53 -19.03 -4.50
N PRO A 36 8.73 -19.42 -4.98
CA PRO A 36 9.18 -20.81 -4.89
C PRO A 36 9.48 -21.22 -3.45
N VAL A 37 8.69 -22.15 -2.90
CA VAL A 37 8.82 -22.62 -1.50
C VAL A 37 10.16 -23.29 -1.19
N LEU A 38 10.86 -23.82 -2.22
CA LEU A 38 12.19 -24.43 -2.07
C LEU A 38 13.29 -23.42 -1.72
N ASN A 39 13.04 -22.12 -1.92
CA ASN A 39 13.95 -21.08 -1.48
C ASN A 39 13.47 -20.52 -0.12
N ALA A 40 14.07 -21.01 0.96
CA ALA A 40 13.71 -20.62 2.33
C ALA A 40 13.78 -19.10 2.55
N ARG A 41 14.77 -18.41 1.96
CA ARG A 41 14.90 -16.95 2.06
C ARG A 41 13.70 -16.25 1.42
N PHE A 42 13.29 -16.69 0.24
CA PHE A 42 12.14 -16.08 -0.43
C PHE A 42 10.83 -16.41 0.30
N ALA A 43 10.67 -17.63 0.82
CA ALA A 43 9.49 -18.00 1.60
C ALA A 43 9.33 -17.12 2.86
N ILE A 44 10.42 -16.90 3.61
CA ILE A 44 10.41 -16.01 4.79
C ILE A 44 10.11 -14.56 4.38
N ASN A 45 10.75 -14.06 3.32
CA ASN A 45 10.49 -12.72 2.81
C ASN A 45 9.03 -12.56 2.41
N ALA A 46 8.44 -13.56 1.74
CA ALA A 46 7.05 -13.53 1.32
C ALA A 46 6.07 -13.58 2.50
N SER A 47 6.35 -14.42 3.51
CA SER A 47 5.54 -14.46 4.74
C SER A 47 5.55 -13.11 5.46
N ASN A 48 6.67 -12.40 5.46
CA ASN A 48 6.81 -11.09 6.10
C ASN A 48 6.31 -9.93 5.24
N ALA A 49 6.06 -10.15 3.94
CA ALA A 49 5.66 -9.11 2.99
C ALA A 49 4.23 -8.60 3.17
N ARG A 50 3.47 -9.10 4.17
CA ARG A 50 2.17 -8.52 4.56
C ARG A 50 2.30 -7.04 4.93
N TRP A 51 3.45 -6.65 5.49
CA TRP A 51 3.77 -5.27 5.81
C TRP A 51 5.10 -4.88 5.15
N GLY A 52 5.07 -3.82 4.35
CA GLY A 52 6.23 -3.32 3.61
C GLY A 52 6.47 -1.83 3.86
N SER A 53 7.73 -1.43 3.87
CA SER A 53 8.11 -0.02 3.93
C SER A 53 7.83 0.65 2.58
N LEU A 54 6.84 1.55 2.54
CA LEU A 54 6.55 2.36 1.35
C LEU A 54 7.75 3.23 0.97
N TYR A 55 8.49 3.75 1.96
CA TYR A 55 9.66 4.59 1.72
C TYR A 55 10.78 3.79 1.04
N ASP A 56 11.04 2.56 1.49
CA ASP A 56 12.06 1.71 0.86
C ASP A 56 11.65 1.29 -0.56
N ALA A 57 10.36 0.98 -0.76
CA ALA A 57 9.82 0.65 -2.07
C ALA A 57 9.96 1.83 -3.06
N LEU A 58 9.60 3.04 -2.66
CA LEU A 58 9.73 4.25 -3.49
C LEU A 58 11.19 4.64 -3.70
N TYR A 59 12.00 4.62 -2.65
CA TYR A 59 13.41 5.00 -2.73
C TYR A 59 14.21 4.00 -3.57
N GLY A 60 13.96 2.70 -3.42
CA GLY A 60 14.74 1.63 -4.05
C GLY A 60 14.41 1.35 -5.51
N THR A 61 13.22 1.70 -5.98
CA THR A 61 12.75 1.42 -7.34
C THR A 61 12.87 2.64 -8.27
N ASP A 62 12.41 2.52 -9.50
CA ASP A 62 12.29 3.59 -10.49
C ASP A 62 10.97 4.37 -10.39
N ALA A 63 10.10 4.02 -9.44
CA ALA A 63 8.87 4.77 -9.15
C ALA A 63 9.14 6.26 -8.83
N ILE A 64 10.31 6.55 -8.23
CA ILE A 64 10.86 7.90 -8.16
C ILE A 64 11.98 8.00 -9.20
N PRO A 65 11.84 8.83 -10.25
CA PRO A 65 12.86 9.01 -11.27
C PRO A 65 14.21 9.46 -10.71
N GLU A 66 15.30 8.94 -11.27
CA GLU A 66 16.68 9.33 -10.94
C GLU A 66 17.11 10.54 -11.79
N THR A 67 16.36 11.63 -11.67
CA THR A 67 16.62 12.91 -12.34
C THR A 67 16.69 14.06 -11.34
N ASP A 68 17.28 15.17 -11.77
CA ASP A 68 17.36 16.41 -10.99
C ASP A 68 18.10 16.26 -9.66
N GLY A 69 19.17 15.45 -9.64
CA GLY A 69 19.94 15.20 -8.43
C GLY A 69 19.30 14.19 -7.48
N ALA A 70 18.28 13.44 -7.92
CA ALA A 70 17.58 12.41 -7.14
C ALA A 70 18.05 10.98 -7.46
N GLU A 71 19.28 10.82 -7.97
CA GLU A 71 19.89 9.53 -8.24
C GLU A 71 20.12 8.75 -6.93
N LYS A 72 20.02 7.43 -7.00
CA LYS A 72 20.46 6.55 -5.91
C LYS A 72 21.99 6.59 -5.84
N GLY A 73 22.52 6.46 -4.62
CA GLY A 73 23.95 6.42 -4.37
C GLY A 73 24.31 5.40 -3.29
N SER A 74 25.59 5.39 -2.89
CA SER A 74 26.08 4.56 -1.78
C SER A 74 25.68 5.10 -0.40
N SER A 75 25.21 6.34 -0.33
CA SER A 75 24.67 6.98 0.87
C SER A 75 23.26 7.51 0.61
N TYR A 76 22.56 7.88 1.69
CA TYR A 76 21.26 8.50 1.58
C TYR A 76 21.35 9.86 0.86
N ASN A 77 20.65 9.96 -0.26
CA ASN A 77 20.49 11.19 -1.01
C ASN A 77 19.24 11.90 -0.51
N LYS A 78 19.44 13.00 0.22
CA LYS A 78 18.33 13.80 0.77
C LYS A 78 17.39 14.31 -0.32
N VAL A 79 17.89 14.69 -1.49
CA VAL A 79 17.05 15.18 -2.60
C VAL A 79 16.06 14.11 -3.05
N ARG A 80 16.52 12.86 -3.19
CA ARG A 80 15.65 11.72 -3.48
C ARG A 80 14.69 11.42 -2.33
N GLY A 81 15.19 11.43 -1.09
CA GLY A 81 14.38 11.17 0.09
C GLY A 81 13.26 12.19 0.29
N ASP A 82 13.49 13.46 -0.03
CA ASP A 82 12.46 14.50 0.01
C ASP A 82 11.36 14.23 -1.06
N LYS A 83 11.72 13.73 -2.26
CA LYS A 83 10.74 13.27 -3.27
C LYS A 83 9.92 12.08 -2.78
N VAL A 84 10.54 11.13 -2.07
CA VAL A 84 9.83 9.99 -1.45
C VAL A 84 8.84 10.45 -0.39
N ILE A 85 9.26 11.38 0.48
CA ILE A 85 8.39 11.95 1.52
C ILE A 85 7.19 12.67 0.88
N ALA A 86 7.43 13.49 -0.16
CA ALA A 86 6.36 14.19 -0.87
C ALA A 86 5.33 13.20 -1.42
N PHE A 87 5.76 12.17 -2.15
CA PHE A 87 4.87 11.12 -2.66
C PHE A 87 4.05 10.47 -1.53
N ALA A 88 4.70 10.11 -0.42
CA ALA A 88 4.01 9.46 0.69
C ALA A 88 3.00 10.39 1.39
N ARG A 89 3.25 11.70 1.43
CA ARG A 89 2.28 12.68 1.95
C ARG A 89 1.09 12.84 1.01
N ASP A 90 1.33 12.90 -0.29
CA ASP A 90 0.26 12.96 -1.29
C ASP A 90 -0.62 11.69 -1.23
N PHE A 91 0.00 10.52 -1.06
CA PHE A 91 -0.73 9.26 -0.84
C PHE A 91 -1.61 9.29 0.41
N LEU A 92 -1.14 9.92 1.50
CA LEU A 92 -1.96 10.07 2.72
C LEU A 92 -3.15 11.00 2.47
N ASP A 93 -2.98 12.09 1.73
CA ASP A 93 -4.08 13.00 1.37
C ASP A 93 -5.15 12.31 0.53
N GLU A 94 -4.75 11.38 -0.35
CA GLU A 94 -5.69 10.59 -1.15
C GLU A 94 -6.40 9.50 -0.32
N ALA A 95 -5.64 8.72 0.44
CA ALA A 95 -6.16 7.53 1.12
C ALA A 95 -6.87 7.86 2.46
N LEU A 96 -6.42 8.89 3.16
CA LEU A 96 -6.85 9.26 4.52
C LEU A 96 -6.96 10.79 4.65
N PRO A 97 -7.79 11.46 3.84
CA PRO A 97 -7.84 12.92 3.78
C PRO A 97 -8.13 13.56 5.14
N LEU A 98 -7.45 14.66 5.42
CA LEU A 98 -7.78 15.54 6.53
C LEU A 98 -9.09 16.29 6.24
N SER A 99 -9.84 16.63 7.29
CA SER A 99 -11.05 17.44 7.21
C SER A 99 -10.82 18.82 6.58
N SER A 100 -9.60 19.36 6.73
CA SER A 100 -9.09 20.52 5.99
C SER A 100 -7.56 20.49 5.95
N GLY A 101 -6.96 21.13 4.96
CA GLY A 101 -5.50 21.16 4.80
C GLY A 101 -4.95 19.90 4.13
N SER A 102 -3.70 19.56 4.45
CA SER A 102 -2.95 18.46 3.84
C SER A 102 -2.00 17.84 4.87
N HIS A 103 -1.65 16.56 4.68
CA HIS A 103 -0.59 15.89 5.41
C HIS A 103 0.80 16.50 5.13
N VAL A 104 0.96 17.25 4.03
CA VAL A 104 2.18 18.00 3.73
C VAL A 104 2.40 19.10 4.78
N GLY A 105 3.58 19.09 5.39
CA GLY A 105 3.97 20.11 6.37
C GLY A 105 3.35 19.97 7.76
N THR A 106 2.61 18.88 8.04
CA THR A 106 2.11 18.59 9.40
C THR A 106 3.26 18.48 10.40
N THR A 107 3.05 18.99 11.61
CA THR A 107 4.07 19.08 12.67
C THR A 107 3.86 18.05 13.79
N GLY A 108 2.68 17.43 13.87
CA GLY A 108 2.39 16.43 14.90
C GLY A 108 1.14 15.63 14.62
N TYR A 109 1.12 14.40 15.15
CA TYR A 109 -0.02 13.49 15.15
C TYR A 109 -0.21 13.00 16.59
N VAL A 110 -1.41 13.18 17.13
CA VAL A 110 -1.75 12.80 18.50
C VAL A 110 -3.10 12.08 18.49
N VAL A 111 -3.23 11.05 19.31
CA VAL A 111 -4.54 10.48 19.62
C VAL A 111 -5.09 11.25 20.82
N ASP A 112 -6.15 12.02 20.59
CA ASP A 112 -6.90 12.70 21.66
C ASP A 112 -8.25 12.01 21.83
N ALA A 113 -8.48 11.50 23.05
CA ALA A 113 -9.57 10.58 23.37
C ALA A 113 -9.66 9.38 22.40
N ALA A 114 -10.57 9.46 21.42
CA ALA A 114 -10.86 8.40 20.45
C ALA A 114 -10.65 8.84 18.99
N SER A 115 -10.04 10.01 18.76
CA SER A 115 -9.83 10.57 17.42
C SER A 115 -8.37 10.95 17.18
N LEU A 116 -7.96 10.87 15.91
CA LEU A 116 -6.68 11.41 15.48
C LEU A 116 -6.79 12.94 15.35
N THR A 117 -5.87 13.64 16.02
CA THR A 117 -5.66 15.08 15.91
C THR A 117 -4.32 15.33 15.23
N VAL A 118 -4.34 16.11 14.15
CA VAL A 118 -3.17 16.45 13.34
C VAL A 118 -2.90 17.94 13.44
N THR A 119 -1.68 18.32 13.81
CA THR A 119 -1.26 19.72 13.85
C THR A 119 -0.66 20.13 12.50
N LEU A 120 -1.24 21.16 11.88
CA LEU A 120 -0.77 21.73 10.62
C LEU A 120 0.41 22.70 10.85
N ALA A 121 1.03 23.16 9.75
CA ALA A 121 2.17 24.07 9.81
C ALA A 121 1.84 25.45 10.42
N ASP A 122 0.58 25.89 10.31
CA ASP A 122 0.09 27.14 10.90
C ASP A 122 -0.30 27.00 12.38
N GLY A 123 -0.14 25.80 12.97
CA GLY A 123 -0.48 25.49 14.35
C GLY A 123 -1.95 25.14 14.58
N SER A 124 -2.80 25.19 13.54
CA SER A 124 -4.17 24.69 13.64
C SER A 124 -4.20 23.18 13.79
N THR A 125 -5.27 22.66 14.39
CA THR A 125 -5.48 21.22 14.55
C THR A 125 -6.71 20.76 13.78
N VAL A 126 -6.57 19.62 13.10
CA VAL A 126 -7.62 19.03 12.26
C VAL A 126 -7.74 17.53 12.52
N GLY A 127 -8.92 16.97 12.28
CA GLY A 127 -9.13 15.52 12.25
C GLY A 127 -9.10 14.97 10.82
N LEU A 128 -9.24 13.64 10.71
CA LEU A 128 -9.58 13.00 9.43
C LEU A 128 -10.98 13.44 8.97
N LYS A 129 -11.24 13.35 7.67
CA LYS A 129 -12.53 13.65 7.04
C LYS A 129 -13.62 12.63 7.40
#